data_AF-A0A7W6PCR6-F1
#
_entry.id   AF-A0A7W6PCR6-F1
#
_cell.length_a   1.000
_cell.length_b   1.000
_cell.length_c   1.000
_cell.angle_alpha   90.00
_cell.angle_beta   90.00
_cell.angle_gamma   90.00
#
_symmetry.space_group_name_H-M   'P 1'
#
loop_
_entity.id
_entity.type
_entity.pdbx_description
1 polymer ?
#
loop_
_entity_poly.entity_id
_entity_poly.type
_entity_poly.pdbx_seq_one_letter_code
_entity_poly.pdbx_strand_id
1 'polypeptide(L)' 'MTLVTRSELAGLRIDELRGLLHQIFNTLAKTAPASLQHREALASLKNIQAELRSRDPSP' A
#
# COMPACT_ATOMS: atom_id res chain seq x y z
N MET A 1 0.57 -10.87 -5.89
CA MET A 1 1.10 -9.49 -5.92
C MET A 1 2.36 -9.51 -5.09
N THR A 2 3.43 -8.81 -5.49
CA THR A 2 4.63 -8.72 -4.65
C THR A 2 4.39 -7.71 -3.51
N LEU A 3 4.87 -8.02 -2.30
CA LEU A 3 4.84 -7.10 -1.16
C LEU A 3 5.57 -5.79 -1.51
N VAL A 4 4.93 -4.65 -1.28
CA VAL A 4 5.56 -3.33 -1.45
C VAL A 4 6.18 -2.87 -0.13
N THR A 5 7.46 -2.54 -0.16
CA THR A 5 8.29 -2.16 0.99
C THR A 5 8.43 -0.65 1.11
N ARG A 6 8.75 -0.16 2.32
CA ARG A 6 8.93 1.29 2.56
C ARG A 6 10.06 1.91 1.74
N SER A 7 11.13 1.17 1.48
CA SER A 7 12.24 1.61 0.64
C SER A 7 11.82 1.88 -0.80
N GLU A 8 10.91 1.07 -1.35
CA GLU A 8 10.37 1.29 -2.70
C GLU A 8 9.44 2.51 -2.71
N LEU A 9 8.66 2.71 -1.65
CA LEU A 9 7.77 3.86 -1.51
C LEU A 9 8.54 5.19 -1.35
N ALA A 10 9.74 5.16 -0.76
CA ALA A 10 10.56 6.33 -0.52
C ALA A 10 10.80 7.15 -1.81
N GLY A 11 10.95 6.48 -2.96
CA GLY A 11 11.18 7.12 -4.26
C GLY A 11 9.94 7.66 -4.97
N LEU A 12 8.73 7.37 -4.48
CA LEU A 12 7.49 7.77 -5.14
C LEU A 12 7.01 9.14 -4.68
N ARG A 13 6.25 9.83 -5.51
CA ARG A 13 5.55 11.09 -5.19
C ARG A 13 4.20 10.81 -4.51
N ILE A 14 3.59 11.81 -3.87
CA ILE A 14 2.33 11.63 -3.12
C ILE A 14 1.17 11.15 -4.01
N ASP A 15 1.06 11.68 -5.23
CA ASP A 15 0.09 11.25 -6.24
C ASP A 15 0.27 9.78 -6.63
N GLU A 16 1.52 9.34 -6.81
CA GLU A 16 1.88 7.96 -7.10
C GLU A 16 1.57 7.03 -5.93
N LEU A 17 1.86 7.45 -4.69
CA LEU A 17 1.50 6.71 -3.48
C LEU A 17 -0.02 6.55 -3.35
N ARG A 18 -0.80 7.60 -3.63
CA ARG A 18 -2.28 7.53 -3.63
C ARG A 18 -2.82 6.62 -4.72
N GLY A 19 -2.25 6.67 -5.92
CA GLY A 19 -2.59 5.77 -7.02
C GLY A 19 -2.31 4.30 -6.67
N LEU A 20 -1.13 4.04 -6.10
CA LEU A 20 -0.74 2.70 -5.65
C LEU A 20 -1.64 2.20 -4.51
N LEU A 21 -2.01 3.08 -3.57
CA LEU A 21 -2.95 2.74 -2.50
C LEU A 21 -4.28 2.21 -3.05
N HIS A 22 -4.85 2.88 -4.06
CA HIS A 22 -6.09 2.43 -4.70
C HIS A 22 -5.93 1.08 -5.39
N GLN A 23 -4.82 0.84 -6.09
CA GLN A 23 -4.56 -0.43 -6.75
C GLN A 23 -4.45 -1.59 -5.75
N ILE A 24 -3.75 -1.37 -4.63
CA ILE A 24 -3.59 -2.39 -3.59
C ILE A 24 -4.90 -2.63 -2.86
N PHE A 25 -5.68 -1.59 -2.57
CA PHE A 25 -7.01 -1.75 -1.98
C PHE A 25 -7.93 -2.59 -2.87
N ASN A 26 -7.97 -2.30 -4.17
CA ASN A 26 -8.75 -3.07 -5.14
C ASN A 26 -8.27 -4.52 -5.25
N THR A 27 -6.95 -4.74 -5.16
CA THR A 27 -6.38 -6.09 -5.14
C THR A 27 -6.80 -6.83 -3.88
N LEU A 28 -6.72 -6.19 -2.71
CA LEU A 28 -7.13 -6.76 -1.43
C LEU A 28 -8.60 -7.22 -1.47
N ALA A 29 -9.49 -6.37 -2.00
CA ALA A 29 -10.92 -6.67 -2.13
C ALA A 29 -11.23 -7.86 -3.05
N LYS A 30 -10.35 -8.16 -4.01
CA LYS A 30 -10.50 -9.29 -4.95
C LYS A 30 -9.84 -10.57 -4.47
N THR A 31 -8.90 -10.49 -3.52
CA THR A 31 -8.18 -11.66 -3.01
C THR A 31 -8.97 -12.43 -1.97
N ALA A 32 -8.85 -13.76 -1.98
CA ALA A 32 -9.46 -14.61 -0.97
C ALA A 32 -8.90 -14.27 0.43
N PRO A 33 -9.73 -14.14 1.46
CA PRO A 33 -9.28 -13.89 2.83
C PRO A 33 -8.23 -14.91 3.28
N ALA A 34 -7.27 -14.46 4.08
CA ALA A 34 -6.17 -15.25 4.63
C ALA A 34 -5.19 -15.89 3.61
N SER A 35 -5.42 -15.76 2.30
CA SER A 35 -4.44 -16.15 1.27
C SER A 35 -3.13 -15.37 1.41
N LEU A 36 -2.04 -15.93 0.89
CA LEU A 36 -0.74 -15.24 0.88
C LEU A 36 -0.86 -13.85 0.22
N GLN A 37 -1.54 -13.79 -0.93
CA GLN A 37 -1.76 -12.54 -1.67
C GLN A 37 -2.56 -11.52 -0.86
N HIS A 38 -3.56 -11.96 -0.09
CA HIS A 38 -4.33 -11.08 0.79
C HIS A 38 -3.46 -10.50 1.90
N ARG A 39 -2.57 -11.31 2.50
CA ARG A 39 -1.62 -10.86 3.53
C ARG A 39 -0.60 -9.87 2.97
N GLU A 40 -0.07 -10.15 1.78
CA GLU A 40 0.87 -9.26 1.07
C GLU A 40 0.21 -7.93 0.69
N ALA A 41 -1.02 -7.97 0.18
CA ALA A 41 -1.79 -6.76 -0.13
C ALA A 41 -2.07 -5.94 1.14
N LEU A 42 -2.46 -6.58 2.24
CA LEU A 42 -2.71 -5.90 3.51
C LEU A 42 -1.44 -5.24 4.08
N ALA A 43 -0.30 -5.96 4.03
CA ALA A 43 0.98 -5.42 4.48
C ALA A 43 1.44 -4.24 3.61
N SER A 44 1.29 -4.35 2.28
CA SER A 44 1.62 -3.26 1.35
C SER A 44 0.73 -2.03 1.59
N LEU A 45 -0.56 -2.23 1.84
CA LEU A 45 -1.51 -1.15 2.16
C LEU A 45 -1.10 -0.41 3.43
N LYS A 46 -0.69 -1.13 4.47
CA LYS A 46 -0.17 -0.54 5.72
C LYS A 46 1.11 0.26 5.48
N ASN A 47 2.02 -0.24 4.64
CA ASN A 47 3.26 0.49 4.30
C ASN A 47 2.97 1.80 3.58
N ILE A 48 2.07 1.79 2.59
CA ILE A 48 1.69 3.01 1.86
C ILE A 48 1.00 4.02 2.75
N GLN A 49 0.07 3.59 3.60
CA GLN A 49 -0.59 4.49 4.56
C GLN A 49 0.37 5.08 5.59
N ALA A 50 1.39 4.34 6.00
CA ALA A 50 2.43 4.85 6.90
C ALA A 50 3.30 5.90 6.19
N GLU A 51 3.66 5.66 4.94
CA GLU A 51 4.45 6.61 4.14
C GLU A 51 3.66 7.88 3.80
N LEU A 52 2.38 7.76 3.46
CA LEU A 52 1.52 8.93 3.23
C LEU A 52 1.41 9.77 4.50
N ARG A 53 1.20 9.14 5.67
CA ARG A 53 1.13 9.84 6.96
C ARG A 53 2.46 10.47 7.39
N SER A 54 3.60 9.88 7.03
CA SER A 54 4.90 10.46 7.38
C SER A 54 5.19 11.74 6.57
N ARG A 55 4.67 11.83 5.34
CA ARG A 55 4.89 12.96 4.43
C ARG A 55 3.81 14.04 4.52
N ASP A 56 2.60 13.64 4.84
CA ASP A 56 1.45 14.52 5.01
C ASP A 56 0.75 14.16 6.33
N PRO A 57 1.25 14.69 7.46
CA PRO A 57 0.71 14.39 8.79
C PRO A 57 -0.60 15.12 9.08
N SER A 58 -1.29 15.66 8.06
CA SER A 58 -2.61 16.26 8.25
C SER A 58 -3.57 15.27 8.93
N PRO A 59 -4.33 15.72 9.94
CA PRO A 59 -5.35 14.91 10.61
C PRO A 59 -6.47 14.44 9.66
#